data_AF-A0A4Y2HNI3-F1
#
_entry.id   AF-A0A4Y2HNI3-F1
#
_cell.length_a   1.000
_cell.length_b   1.000
_cell.length_c   1.000
_cell.angle_alpha   90.00
_cell.angle_beta   90.00
_cell.angle_gamma   90.00
#
_symmetry.space_group_name_H-M   'P 1'
#
loop_
_entity.id
_entity.type
_entity.pdbx_description
1 polymer ?
#
loop_
_entity_poly.entity_id
_entity_poly.type
_entity_poly.pdbx_seq_one_letter_code
_entity_poly.pdbx_strand_id
1 'polypeptide(L)'
;MNSFQAELTAINFAAGWALERNAKIKVFSDSKSFVEAIRSPKVKSNFVLSVKDNLYNAKDLASLIWVKAHAGNPGNELADQFAKIASSCGADMSITAPYSCVERVCKEFLMNEWNSYWKNSTTGKRTK
;
A
#
# COMPACT_ATOMS: atom_id res chain seq x y z
N MET A 1 6.11 -6.00 -1.07
CA MET A 1 4.90 -5.16 -1.23
C MET A 1 4.74 -4.26 0.00
N ASN A 2 4.36 -2.99 -0.13
CA ASN A 2 4.10 -2.12 1.05
C ASN A 2 2.60 -2.14 1.44
N SER A 3 2.25 -1.67 2.66
CA SER A 3 0.86 -1.70 3.18
C SER A 3 -0.14 -1.08 2.20
N PHE A 4 0.21 0.08 1.62
CA PHE A 4 -0.63 0.78 0.66
C PHE A 4 -0.89 -0.02 -0.63
N GLN A 5 0.12 -0.71 -1.18
CA GLN A 5 -0.06 -1.60 -2.32
C GLN A 5 -0.89 -2.82 -1.97
N ALA A 6 -0.68 -3.42 -0.79
CA ALA A 6 -1.45 -4.57 -0.33
C ALA A 6 -2.94 -4.24 -0.23
N GLU A 7 -3.28 -3.09 0.35
CA GLU A 7 -4.65 -2.61 0.48
C GLU A 7 -5.30 -2.36 -0.90
N LEU A 8 -4.60 -1.64 -1.80
CA LEU A 8 -5.09 -1.42 -3.16
C LEU A 8 -5.35 -2.72 -3.91
N THR A 9 -4.44 -3.69 -3.78
CA THR A 9 -4.58 -5.02 -4.38
C THR A 9 -5.79 -5.76 -3.83
N ALA A 10 -5.95 -5.81 -2.52
CA ALA A 10 -7.07 -6.51 -1.88
C ALA A 10 -8.42 -5.96 -2.34
N ILE A 11 -8.53 -4.64 -2.46
CA ILE A 11 -9.75 -3.97 -2.91
C ILE A 11 -10.00 -4.20 -4.40
N ASN A 12 -8.96 -4.12 -5.22
CA ASN A 12 -9.07 -4.42 -6.64
C ASN A 12 -9.54 -5.86 -6.87
N PHE A 13 -9.05 -6.81 -6.06
CA PHE A 13 -9.49 -8.20 -6.08
C PHE A 13 -10.95 -8.34 -5.66
N ALA A 14 -11.38 -7.65 -4.59
CA ALA A 14 -12.77 -7.66 -4.16
C ALA A 14 -13.73 -7.08 -5.22
N ALA A 15 -13.34 -5.99 -5.88
CA ALA A 15 -14.10 -5.39 -6.98
C ALA A 15 -14.21 -6.34 -8.18
N GLY A 16 -13.10 -6.98 -8.58
CA GLY A 16 -13.11 -8.00 -9.63
C GLY A 16 -14.00 -9.19 -9.30
N TRP A 17 -13.91 -9.71 -8.07
CA TRP A 17 -14.77 -10.79 -7.58
C TRP A 17 -16.26 -10.44 -7.63
N ALA A 18 -16.60 -9.20 -7.28
CA ALA A 18 -17.98 -8.69 -7.35
C ALA A 18 -18.49 -8.60 -8.78
N LEU A 19 -17.66 -8.11 -9.71
CA LEU A 19 -17.97 -8.04 -11.14
C LEU A 19 -18.18 -9.43 -11.74
N GLU A 20 -17.27 -10.37 -11.48
CA GLU A 20 -17.33 -11.75 -11.98
C GLU A 20 -18.59 -12.49 -11.53
N ARG A 21 -19.02 -12.28 -10.28
CA ARG A 21 -20.18 -12.96 -9.70
C ARG A 21 -21.47 -12.15 -9.75
N ASN A 22 -21.41 -10.93 -10.27
CA ASN A 22 -22.52 -9.97 -10.22
C ASN A 22 -23.11 -9.84 -8.80
N ALA A 23 -22.23 -9.79 -7.79
CA ALA A 23 -22.60 -9.86 -6.38
C ALA A 23 -22.41 -8.50 -5.70
N LYS A 24 -23.41 -8.07 -4.91
CA LYS A 24 -23.31 -6.85 -4.12
C LYS A 24 -22.47 -7.10 -2.86
N ILE A 25 -21.39 -6.35 -2.70
CA ILE A 25 -20.46 -6.43 -1.57
C ILE A 25 -20.28 -5.09 -0.87
N LYS A 26 -19.90 -5.16 0.41
CA LYS A 26 -19.45 -4.04 1.21
C LYS A 26 -17.99 -4.27 1.58
N VAL A 27 -17.12 -3.37 1.16
CA VAL A 27 -15.69 -3.39 1.46
C VAL A 27 -15.43 -2.37 2.56
N PHE A 28 -14.96 -2.85 3.71
CA PHE A 28 -14.59 -2.00 4.84
C PHE A 28 -13.07 -1.79 4.81
N SER A 29 -12.63 -0.53 4.91
CA SER A 29 -11.21 -0.18 4.92
C SER A 29 -10.94 0.92 5.94
N ASP A 30 -9.90 0.76 6.74
CA ASP A 30 -9.42 1.78 7.68
C ASP A 30 -8.31 2.68 7.11
N SER A 31 -7.82 2.35 5.92
CA SER A 31 -6.75 3.10 5.26
C SER A 31 -7.21 4.44 4.72
N LYS A 32 -6.87 5.49 5.45
CA LYS A 32 -7.09 6.87 5.01
C LYS A 32 -6.31 7.20 3.73
N SER A 33 -5.08 6.70 3.61
CA SER A 33 -4.24 6.87 2.42
C SER A 33 -4.89 6.32 1.15
N PHE A 34 -5.58 5.19 1.25
CA PHE A 34 -6.33 4.63 0.13
C PHE A 34 -7.51 5.52 -0.27
N VAL A 35 -8.32 5.96 0.69
CA VAL A 35 -9.46 6.85 0.43
C VAL A 35 -9.01 8.14 -0.27
N GLU A 36 -7.89 8.71 0.18
CA GLU A 36 -7.28 9.89 -0.44
C GLU A 36 -6.77 9.62 -1.86
N ALA A 37 -6.13 8.47 -2.09
CA ALA A 37 -5.64 8.09 -3.43
C ALA A 37 -6.77 7.87 -4.44
N ILE A 38 -7.89 7.26 -4.02
CA ILE A 38 -9.06 7.07 -4.88
C ILE A 38 -9.73 8.41 -5.21
N ARG A 39 -9.87 9.30 -4.21
CA ARG A 39 -10.46 10.63 -4.40
C ARG A 39 -9.57 11.60 -5.16
N SER A 40 -8.26 11.40 -5.15
CA SER A 40 -7.31 12.30 -5.82
C SER A 40 -7.57 12.33 -7.34
N PRO A 41 -7.80 13.50 -7.95
CA PRO A 41 -7.91 13.62 -9.41
C PRO A 41 -6.56 13.39 -10.12
N LYS A 42 -5.44 13.55 -9.40
CA LYS A 42 -4.10 13.27 -9.92
C LYS A 42 -3.77 11.80 -9.71
N VAL A 43 -3.64 11.03 -10.79
CA VAL A 43 -3.18 9.64 -10.76
C VAL A 43 -1.71 9.59 -11.18
N LYS A 44 -0.84 9.11 -10.29
CA LYS A 44 0.62 9.04 -10.52
C LYS A 44 1.10 7.63 -10.91
N SER A 45 0.23 6.64 -10.90
CA SER A 45 0.58 5.23 -11.11
C SER A 45 -0.49 4.52 -11.94
N ASN A 46 -0.06 3.78 -12.96
CA ASN A 46 -0.94 2.94 -13.78
C ASN A 46 -1.67 1.89 -12.94
N PHE A 47 -1.07 1.43 -11.84
CA PHE A 47 -1.71 0.50 -10.91
C PHE A 47 -2.90 1.15 -10.19
N VAL A 48 -2.75 2.39 -9.72
CA VAL A 48 -3.86 3.13 -9.09
C VAL A 48 -4.96 3.43 -10.12
N LEU A 49 -4.59 3.67 -11.39
CA LEU A 49 -5.56 3.86 -12.47
C LEU A 49 -6.41 2.61 -12.70
N SER A 50 -5.78 1.43 -12.80
CA SER A 50 -6.51 0.18 -13.03
C SER A 50 -7.45 -0.16 -11.86
N VAL A 51 -7.02 0.08 -10.62
CA VAL A 51 -7.88 -0.09 -9.44
C VAL A 51 -9.09 0.84 -9.50
N LYS A 52 -8.90 2.10 -9.92
CA LYS A 52 -10.01 3.06 -10.08
C LYS A 52 -11.00 2.63 -11.14
N ASP A 53 -10.52 2.17 -12.29
CA ASP A 53 -11.40 1.71 -13.37
C ASP A 53 -12.23 0.50 -12.94
N ASN A 54 -11.62 -0.47 -12.27
CA ASN A 54 -12.35 -1.62 -11.72
C ASN A 54 -13.39 -1.22 -10.67
N LEU A 55 -13.05 -0.30 -9.76
CA LEU A 55 -14.00 0.23 -8.79
C LEU A 55 -15.14 1.01 -9.46
N TYR A 56 -14.85 1.75 -10.53
CA TYR A 56 -15.86 2.46 -11.29
C TYR A 56 -16.82 1.49 -12.00
N ASN A 57 -16.29 0.42 -12.59
CA ASN A 57 -17.11 -0.64 -13.20
C ASN A 57 -17.95 -1.37 -12.14
N ALA A 58 -17.40 -1.57 -10.94
CA ALA A 58 -18.08 -2.23 -9.83
C ALA A 58 -18.95 -1.27 -9.00
N LYS A 59 -19.17 -0.01 -9.39
CA LYS A 59 -19.80 1.03 -8.53
C LYS A 59 -21.18 0.64 -7.97
N ASP A 60 -21.95 -0.15 -8.71
CA ASP A 60 -23.30 -0.59 -8.32
C ASP A 60 -23.30 -1.92 -7.54
N LEU A 61 -22.12 -2.56 -7.45
CA LEU A 61 -21.89 -3.86 -6.83
C LEU A 61 -21.04 -3.74 -5.57
N ALA A 62 -19.92 -3.02 -5.62
CA ALA A 62 -18.98 -2.84 -4.53
C ALA A 62 -19.14 -1.44 -3.91
N SER A 63 -19.55 -1.42 -2.64
CA SER A 63 -19.58 -0.19 -1.84
C SER A 63 -18.39 -0.15 -0.89
N LEU A 64 -17.65 0.95 -0.90
CA LEU A 64 -16.50 1.16 -0.03
C LEU A 64 -16.91 1.99 1.20
N ILE A 65 -16.62 1.46 2.39
CA ILE A 65 -16.95 2.07 3.68
C ILE A 65 -15.66 2.30 4.46
N TRP A 66 -15.41 3.55 4.83
CA TRP A 66 -14.29 3.86 5.72
C TRP A 66 -14.65 3.50 7.16
N VAL A 67 -13.76 2.79 7.84
CA VAL A 67 -13.86 2.45 9.27
C VAL A 67 -12.67 3.00 10.03
N LYS A 68 -12.84 3.27 11.32
CA LYS A 68 -11.75 3.75 12.15
C LYS A 68 -10.89 2.57 12.60
N ALA A 69 -9.58 2.64 12.33
CA ALA A 69 -8.61 1.68 12.85
C ALA A 69 -8.66 1.62 14.39
N HIS A 70 -8.48 0.42 14.96
CA HIS A 70 -8.39 0.19 16.40
C HIS A 70 -9.58 0.71 17.22
N ALA A 71 -10.78 0.77 16.62
CA ALA A 71 -12.01 1.13 17.31
C ALA A 71 -12.77 -0.06 17.92
N GLY A 72 -12.11 -1.22 18.06
CA GLY A 72 -12.73 -2.45 18.55
C GLY A 72 -13.67 -3.11 17.54
N ASN A 73 -13.41 -2.96 16.23
CA ASN A 73 -14.18 -3.64 15.18
C ASN A 73 -13.60 -5.05 14.95
N PRO A 74 -14.31 -6.13 15.35
CA PRO A 74 -13.77 -7.49 15.23
C PRO A 74 -13.42 -7.88 13.79
N GLY A 75 -14.17 -7.36 12.81
CA GLY A 75 -13.92 -7.62 11.40
C GLY A 75 -12.62 -6.98 10.90
N ASN A 76 -12.29 -5.78 11.37
CA ASN A 76 -11.04 -5.10 11.02
C ASN A 76 -9.85 -5.83 11.67
N GLU A 77 -9.97 -6.18 12.94
CA GLU A 77 -8.93 -6.91 13.67
C GLU A 77 -8.65 -8.28 13.04
N LEU A 78 -9.70 -8.98 12.59
CA LEU A 78 -9.56 -10.24 11.87
C LEU A 78 -8.87 -10.04 10.50
N ALA A 79 -9.22 -8.97 9.77
CA ALA A 79 -8.55 -8.63 8.51
C ALA A 79 -7.06 -8.32 8.72
N ASP A 80 -6.71 -7.56 9.77
CA ASP A 80 -5.33 -7.25 10.14
C ASP A 80 -4.53 -8.51 10.51
N GLN A 81 -5.17 -9.44 11.24
CA GLN A 81 -4.56 -10.74 11.55
C GLN A 81 -4.26 -11.55 10.29
N PHE A 82 -5.21 -11.64 9.35
CA PHE A 82 -4.97 -12.32 8.08
C PHE A 82 -3.90 -11.64 7.24
N ALA A 83 -3.88 -10.30 7.19
CA ALA A 83 -2.84 -9.55 6.49
C ALA A 83 -1.45 -9.83 7.08
N LYS A 84 -1.35 -9.92 8.42
CA LYS A 84 -0.10 -10.28 9.11
C LYS A 84 0.36 -11.70 8.77
N ILE A 85 -0.55 -12.69 8.79
CA ILE A 85 -0.24 -14.07 8.39
C ILE A 85 0.19 -14.14 6.91
N ALA A 86 -0.51 -13.43 6.03
CA ALA A 86 -0.17 -13.38 4.61
C ALA A 86 1.20 -12.73 4.36
N SER A 87 1.60 -11.74 5.17
CA SER A 87 2.94 -11.15 5.06
C SER A 87 4.08 -12.11 5.43
N SER A 88 3.82 -13.13 6.25
CA SER A 88 4.83 -14.12 6.64
C SER A 88 4.79 -15.41 5.81
N CYS A 89 3.63 -15.77 5.27
CA CYS A 89 3.40 -17.09 4.65
C CYS A 89 2.75 -17.03 3.26
N GLY A 90 2.44 -15.83 2.75
CA GLY A 90 1.76 -15.64 1.47
C GLY A 90 2.69 -15.83 0.27
N ALA A 91 2.08 -16.06 -0.90
CA ALA A 91 2.81 -16.06 -2.17
C ALA A 91 3.19 -14.63 -2.56
N ASP A 92 4.40 -14.47 -3.09
CA ASP A 92 4.86 -13.17 -3.59
C ASP A 92 4.04 -12.72 -4.79
N MET A 93 3.41 -11.56 -4.66
CA MET A 93 2.71 -10.92 -5.77
C MET A 93 3.66 -9.94 -6.46
N SER A 94 3.97 -10.20 -7.73
CA SER A 94 4.83 -9.35 -8.55
C SER A 94 4.14 -8.02 -8.89
N ILE A 95 4.17 -7.09 -7.95
CA ILE A 95 3.77 -5.69 -8.18
C ILE A 95 5.03 -4.83 -8.27
N THR A 96 5.11 -4.02 -9.33
CA THR A 96 6.22 -3.11 -9.55
C THR A 96 6.43 -2.20 -8.34
N ALA A 97 7.68 -2.06 -7.91
CA ALA A 97 8.02 -1.23 -6.76
C ALA A 97 7.57 0.22 -7.02
N PRO A 98 6.93 0.90 -6.04
CA PRO A 98 6.62 2.32 -6.16
C PRO A 98 7.90 3.13 -6.32
N TYR A 99 7.82 4.26 -7.04
CA TYR A 99 8.95 5.18 -7.23
C TYR A 99 9.60 5.59 -5.89
N SER A 100 8.79 5.89 -4.88
CA SER A 100 9.28 6.26 -3.54
C SER A 100 10.10 5.16 -2.87
N CYS A 101 9.81 3.89 -3.16
CA CYS A 101 10.59 2.76 -2.66
C CYS A 101 11.99 2.75 -3.29
N VAL A 102 12.06 2.90 -4.61
CA VAL A 102 13.33 2.98 -5.35
C VAL A 102 14.15 4.19 -4.89
N GLU A 103 13.50 5.35 -4.77
CA GLU A 103 14.13 6.59 -4.30
C GLU A 103 14.70 6.44 -2.88
N ARG A 104 13.96 5.81 -1.96
CA ARG A 104 14.43 5.52 -0.60
C ARG A 104 15.67 4.62 -0.62
N VAL A 105 15.65 3.55 -1.39
CA VAL A 105 16.79 2.62 -1.51
C VAL A 105 18.02 3.34 -2.05
N CYS A 106 17.87 4.18 -3.08
CA CYS A 106 18.98 4.99 -3.60
C CYS A 106 19.53 5.95 -2.54
N LYS A 107 18.66 6.63 -1.78
CA LYS A 107 19.07 7.54 -0.69
C LYS A 107 19.80 6.81 0.44
N GLU A 108 19.30 5.64 0.85
CA GLU A 108 19.94 4.81 1.88
C GLU A 108 21.32 4.33 1.43
N PHE A 109 21.45 3.89 0.18
CA PHE A 109 22.73 3.50 -0.39
C PHE A 109 23.74 4.67 -0.38
N LEU A 110 23.34 5.84 -0.88
CA LEU A 110 24.19 7.03 -0.90
C LEU A 110 24.61 7.47 0.51
N MET A 111 23.69 7.40 1.48
CA MET A 111 24.02 7.74 2.87
C MET A 111 24.96 6.73 3.52
N ASN A 112 24.83 5.44 3.21
CA ASN A 112 25.74 4.42 3.72
C ASN A 112 27.16 4.58 3.15
N GLU A 113 27.27 4.88 1.86
CA GLU A 113 28.55 5.23 1.22
C GLU A 113 29.16 6.47 1.86
N TRP A 114 28.38 7.54 2.02
CA TRP A 114 28.84 8.78 2.63
C TRP A 114 29.30 8.58 4.09
N ASN A 115 28.53 7.83 4.88
CA ASN A 115 28.89 7.50 6.26
C ASN A 115 30.16 6.64 6.34
N SER A 116 30.34 5.69 5.41
CA SER A 116 31.54 4.85 5.34
C SER A 116 32.77 5.68 4.97
N TYR A 117 32.63 6.56 3.98
CA TYR A 117 33.66 7.52 3.63
C TYR A 117 34.04 8.43 4.80
N TRP A 118 33.04 8.99 5.50
CA TRP A 118 33.28 9.87 6.65
C TRP A 118 33.99 9.17 7.80
N LYS A 119 33.56 7.95 8.15
CA LYS A 119 34.18 7.14 9.22
C LYS A 119 35.63 6.75 8.90
N ASN A 120 35.95 6.55 7.63
CA ASN A 120 37.29 6.19 7.16
C ASN A 120 38.16 7.42 6.82
N SER A 121 37.62 8.63 6.95
CA SER A 121 38.36 9.86 6.68
C SER A 121 39.27 10.22 7.86
N THR A 122 40.58 10.26 7.62
CA THR A 122 41.61 10.67 8.59
C THR A 122 41.69 12.19 8.78
N THR A 123 40.92 12.98 8.02
CA THR A 123 40.97 14.45 8.02
C THR A 123 39.92 15.10 8.95
N GLY A 124 39.05 14.29 9.59
CA GLY A 124 37.98 14.76 10.48
C GLY A 124 38.50 15.27 11.83
N LYS A 125 39.03 16.50 11.89
CA LYS A 125 39.35 17.16 13.16
C LYS A 125 38.05 17.47 13.91
N ARG A 126 37.88 16.85 15.08
CA ARG A 126 36.82 17.17 16.04
C ARG A 126 37.16 18.51 16.70
N THR A 127 36.53 19.60 16.27
CA THR A 127 36.63 20.90 16.95
C THR A 127 35.95 20.78 18.32
N LYS A 128 36.71 21.09 19.38
CA LYS A 128 36.22 21.21 20.75
C LYS A 128 35.34 22.44 20.91
#